data_AF-A0A2W4RB76-F1
#
_entry.id   AF-A0A2W4RB76-F1
#
_cell.length_a   1.000
_cell.length_b   1.000
_cell.length_c   1.000
_cell.angle_alpha   90.00
_cell.angle_beta   90.00
_cell.angle_gamma   90.00
#
_symmetry.space_group_name_H-M   'P 1'
#
loop_
_entity.id
_entity.type
_entity.pdbx_description
1 polymer ?
#
loop_
_entity_poly.entity_id
_entity_poly.type
_entity_poly.pdbx_seq_one_letter_code
_entity_poly.pdbx_strand_id
1 'polypeptide(L)'
;MHTFVNWENEARRILKAEIVRRGLTYAVLAKRLQAIGVHETERSLANKMSRGTFSFVFFLQCMKAMGASSISFELMVDVDPPRRR
;
A
#
# COMPACT_ATOMS: atom_id res chain seq x y z
N MET A 1 -1.89 -19.68 -20.41
CA MET A 1 -2.44 -18.57 -19.60
C MET A 1 -1.52 -17.38 -19.74
N HIS A 2 -2.02 -16.21 -20.11
CA HIS A 2 -1.25 -14.96 -19.93
C HIS A 2 -1.26 -14.65 -18.43
N THR A 3 -0.12 -14.76 -17.77
CA THR A 3 0.02 -14.34 -16.37
C THR A 3 0.14 -12.82 -16.39
N PHE A 4 -1.00 -12.13 -16.29
CA PHE A 4 -0.97 -10.67 -16.18
C PHE A 4 -0.36 -10.29 -14.84
N VAL A 5 0.70 -9.48 -14.90
CA VAL A 5 1.27 -8.81 -13.74
C VAL A 5 0.16 -8.03 -13.02
N ASN A 6 -0.01 -8.29 -11.72
CA ASN A 6 -1.02 -7.64 -10.90
C ASN A 6 -0.35 -6.57 -10.00
N TRP A 7 -0.24 -5.36 -10.53
CA TRP A 7 0.39 -4.23 -9.84
C TRP A 7 -0.40 -3.79 -8.60
N GLU A 8 -1.71 -3.94 -8.62
CA GLU A 8 -2.61 -3.62 -7.51
C GLU A 8 -2.31 -4.49 -6.28
N ASN A 9 -2.06 -5.78 -6.51
CA ASN A 9 -1.63 -6.72 -5.49
C ASN A 9 -0.30 -6.32 -4.89
N GLU A 10 0.65 -5.91 -5.72
CA GLU A 10 1.97 -5.49 -5.25
C GLU A 10 1.92 -4.20 -4.43
N ALA A 11 1.18 -3.20 -4.92
CA ALA A 11 0.98 -1.93 -4.22
C ALA A 11 0.38 -2.14 -2.82
N ARG A 12 -0.72 -2.90 -2.72
CA ARG A 12 -1.34 -3.20 -1.41
C ARG A 12 -0.44 -4.05 -0.53
N ARG A 13 0.36 -4.97 -1.10
CA ARG A 13 1.30 -5.81 -0.33
C ARG A 13 2.34 -4.94 0.37
N ILE A 14 2.97 -4.02 -0.37
CA ILE A 14 3.98 -3.10 0.16
C ILE A 14 3.39 -2.25 1.30
N LEU A 15 2.23 -1.63 1.07
CA LEU A 15 1.62 -0.78 2.08
C LEU A 15 1.16 -1.57 3.32
N LYS A 16 0.60 -2.77 3.15
CA LYS A 16 0.25 -3.66 4.27
C LYS A 16 1.47 -4.10 5.07
N ALA A 17 2.58 -4.41 4.39
CA ALA A 17 3.82 -4.81 5.06
C ALA A 17 4.32 -3.69 6.00
N GLU A 18 4.25 -2.43 5.58
CA GLU A 18 4.59 -1.30 6.45
C GLU A 18 3.65 -1.14 7.64
N ILE A 19 2.34 -1.32 7.44
CA ILE A 19 1.35 -1.25 8.51
C ILE A 19 1.63 -2.33 9.57
N VAL A 20 1.90 -3.57 9.14
CA VAL A 20 2.22 -4.70 10.01
C VAL A 20 3.57 -4.49 10.72
N ARG A 21 4.60 -4.07 9.99
CA ARG A 21 5.95 -3.78 10.54
C ARG A 21 5.92 -2.77 11.69
N ARG A 22 4.93 -1.86 11.68
CA ARG A 22 4.75 -0.82 12.67
C ARG A 22 3.68 -1.15 13.73
N GLY A 23 3.08 -2.34 13.66
CA GLY A 23 2.06 -2.80 14.61
C GLY A 23 0.78 -1.96 14.58
N LEU A 24 0.43 -1.39 13.44
CA LEU A 24 -0.74 -0.51 13.31
C LEU A 24 -1.95 -1.26 12.77
N THR A 25 -3.13 -0.86 13.23
CA THR A 25 -4.41 -1.24 12.62
C THR A 25 -4.87 -0.14 11.65
N TYR A 26 -5.83 -0.44 10.78
CA TYR A 26 -6.44 0.59 9.92
C TYR A 26 -7.16 1.66 10.75
N ALA A 27 -7.80 1.30 11.86
CA ALA A 27 -8.37 2.27 12.80
C ALA A 27 -7.33 3.27 13.31
N VAL A 28 -6.15 2.80 13.69
CA VAL A 28 -5.06 3.67 14.17
C VAL A 28 -4.49 4.51 13.02
N LEU A 29 -4.27 3.91 11.84
CA LEU A 29 -3.80 4.64 10.67
C LEU A 29 -4.77 5.75 10.25
N ALA A 30 -6.07 5.50 10.26
CA ALA A 30 -7.10 6.49 9.98
C ALA A 30 -7.01 7.70 10.93
N LYS A 31 -6.87 7.45 12.24
CA LYS A 31 -6.68 8.52 13.24
C LYS A 31 -5.40 9.33 12.97
N ARG A 32 -4.30 8.68 12.60
CA ARG A 32 -3.02 9.37 12.30
C ARG A 32 -3.07 10.16 11.00
N LEU A 33 -3.79 9.66 9.99
CA LEU A 33 -4.05 10.37 8.74
C LEU A 33 -4.88 11.63 9.01
N GLN A 34 -5.92 11.53 9.84
CA GLN A 34 -6.73 12.68 10.24
C GLN A 34 -5.89 13.75 10.95
N ALA A 35 -4.95 13.35 11.82
CA ALA A 35 -4.05 14.28 12.50
C ALA A 35 -3.13 15.07 11.54
N ILE A 36 -2.94 14.62 10.31
CA ILE A 36 -2.20 15.34 9.26
C ILE A 36 -3.11 15.94 8.17
N GLY A 37 -4.42 16.05 8.43
CA GLY A 37 -5.40 16.65 7.52
C GLY A 37 -5.98 15.71 6.46
N VAL A 38 -5.66 14.41 6.51
CA VAL A 38 -6.14 13.41 5.55
C VAL A 38 -7.34 12.67 6.13
N HIS A 39 -8.52 12.99 5.61
CA HIS A 39 -9.80 12.52 6.15
C HIS A 39 -10.16 11.13 5.63
N GLU A 40 -9.52 10.11 6.20
CA GLU A 40 -9.82 8.71 5.91
C GLU A 40 -10.50 8.04 7.11
N THR A 41 -11.32 7.05 6.81
CA THR A 41 -11.97 6.16 7.78
C THR A 41 -11.34 4.78 7.70
N GLU A 42 -11.48 3.98 8.74
CA GLU A 42 -11.04 2.57 8.69
C GLU A 42 -11.66 1.82 7.50
N ARG A 43 -12.94 2.07 7.21
CA ARG A 43 -13.64 1.47 6.07
C ARG A 43 -13.08 1.93 4.72
N SER A 44 -12.78 3.22 4.56
CA SER A 44 -12.21 3.73 3.30
C SER A 44 -10.79 3.21 3.07
N LEU A 45 -9.99 3.05 4.14
CA LEU A 45 -8.69 2.37 4.07
C LEU A 45 -8.85 0.90 3.65
N ALA A 46 -9.74 0.15 4.30
CA ALA A 46 -9.98 -1.25 3.96
C ALA A 46 -10.40 -1.41 2.48
N ASN A 47 -11.26 -0.52 1.99
CA ASN A 47 -11.67 -0.50 0.58
C ASN A 47 -10.51 -0.23 -0.37
N LYS A 48 -9.64 0.75 -0.07
CA LYS A 48 -8.43 1.03 -0.86
C LYS A 48 -7.47 -0.16 -0.87
N MET A 49 -7.27 -0.79 0.29
CA MET A 49 -6.41 -1.97 0.41
C MET A 49 -6.99 -3.18 -0.31
N SER A 50 -8.32 -3.31 -0.37
CA SER A 50 -8.98 -4.39 -1.12
C SER A 50 -8.77 -4.23 -2.62
N ARG A 51 -8.93 -3.00 -3.15
CA ARG A 51 -8.79 -2.71 -4.58
C ARG A 51 -7.33 -2.68 -5.04
N GLY A 52 -6.41 -2.24 -4.18
CA GLY A 52 -5.00 -2.07 -4.53
C GLY A 52 -4.71 -0.89 -5.46
N THR A 53 -5.73 -0.11 -5.84
CA THR A 53 -5.61 1.12 -6.62
C THR A 53 -5.72 2.33 -5.69
N PHE A 54 -4.57 2.89 -5.31
CA PHE A 54 -4.49 4.16 -4.58
C PHE A 54 -3.38 5.01 -5.18
N SER A 55 -3.51 6.34 -5.07
CA SER A 55 -2.50 7.24 -5.60
C SER A 55 -1.20 7.14 -4.79
N PHE A 56 -0.08 7.45 -5.44
CA PHE A 56 1.20 7.57 -4.73
C PHE A 56 1.16 8.67 -3.67
N VAL A 57 0.37 9.73 -3.88
CA VAL A 57 0.12 10.77 -2.87
C VAL A 57 -0.47 10.17 -1.59
N PHE A 58 -1.50 9.32 -1.71
CA PHE A 58 -2.09 8.64 -0.57
C PHE A 58 -1.07 7.72 0.13
N PHE A 59 -0.25 7.02 -0.64
CA PHE A 59 0.83 6.21 -0.09
C PHE A 59 1.82 7.04 0.75
N LEU A 60 2.27 8.19 0.24
CA LEU A 60 3.16 9.11 0.97
C LEU A 60 2.50 9.65 2.25
N GLN A 61 1.20 9.97 2.19
CA GLN A 61 0.42 10.37 3.36
C GLN A 61 0.39 9.25 4.42
N CYS A 62 0.18 8.00 4.01
CA CYS A 62 0.28 6.85 4.91
C CYS A 62 1.68 6.73 5.52
N MET A 63 2.74 6.83 4.72
CA MET A 63 4.12 6.78 5.22
C MET A 63 4.36 7.86 6.27
N LYS A 64 3.97 9.10 5.99
CA LYS A 64 4.09 10.22 6.94
C LYS A 64 3.29 9.96 8.22
N ALA A 65 2.03 9.54 8.11
CA ALA A 65 1.16 9.23 9.26
C ALA A 65 1.70 8.07 10.11
N MET A 66 2.39 7.12 9.49
CA MET A 66 3.02 5.99 10.18
C MET A 66 4.38 6.33 10.79
N GLY A 67 4.93 7.53 10.54
CA GLY A 67 6.26 7.93 10.97
C GLY A 67 7.38 7.26 10.17
N ALA A 68 7.14 6.94 8.90
CA ALA A 68 8.14 6.41 7.99
C ALA A 68 8.91 7.56 7.33
N SER A 69 10.23 7.59 7.52
CA SER A 69 11.14 8.51 6.82
C SER A 69 11.66 7.92 5.50
N SER A 70 11.73 6.60 5.41
CA SER A 70 12.10 5.86 4.21
C SER A 70 11.31 4.55 4.14
N ILE A 71 11.21 3.99 2.94
CA ILE A 71 10.68 2.66 2.70
C ILE A 71 11.64 1.90 1.81
N SER A 72 11.89 0.64 2.15
CA SER A 72 12.58 -0.33 1.31
C SER A 72 11.65 -1.50 1.08
N PHE A 73 11.43 -1.84 -0.19
CA PHE A 73 10.65 -2.98 -0.64
C PHE A 73 11.30 -3.58 -1.88
N GLU A 74 11.23 -4.90 -1.97
CA GLU A 74 11.53 -5.63 -3.19
C GLU A 74 10.25 -5.78 -4.01
N LEU A 75 10.35 -5.57 -5.31
CA LEU A 75 9.26 -5.83 -6.24
C LEU A 75 9.14 -7.34 -6.44
N MET A 76 8.06 -7.93 -5.93
CA MET A 76 7.77 -9.37 -6.04
C MET A 76 6.85 -9.66 -7.22
N VAL A 77 7.02 -8.89 -8.30
CA VAL A 77 6.26 -9.07 -9.53
C VAL A 77 6.99 -10.06 -10.41
N ASP A 78 6.44 -11.25 -10.60
CA ASP A 78 6.91 -12.21 -11.60
C ASP A 78 6.65 -11.63 -13.00
N VAL A 79 7.65 -10.92 -13.54
CA VAL A 79 7.69 -10.57 -14.96
C VAL A 79 8.08 -11.86 -15.67
N ASP A 80 7.09 -12.56 -16.23
CA ASP A 80 7.34 -13.71 -17.12
C ASP A 80 8.35 -13.24 -18.18
N PRO A 81 9.57 -13.83 -18.25
CA PRO A 81 10.57 -13.38 -19.19
C PRO A 81 9.98 -13.41 -20.61
N PRO A 82 10.30 -12.42 -21.48
CA PRO A 82 9.78 -12.42 -22.85
C PRO A 82 10.11 -13.76 -23.46
N ARG A 83 9.07 -14.51 -23.87
CA ARG A 83 9.22 -15.84 -24.46
C ARG A 83 10.30 -15.74 -25.52
N ARG A 84 11.44 -16.40 -25.29
CA ARG A 84 12.47 -16.53 -26.32
C ARG A 84 11.78 -17.20 -27.51
N ARG A 85 11.69 -16.47 -28.63
CA ARG A 85 11.28 -17.03 -29.91
C ARG A 85 12.24 -18.14 -30.31
#